data_AF-A0A4S2GS03-F1
#
_entry.id   AF-A0A4S2GS03-F1
#
_cell.length_a   1.000
_cell.length_b   1.000
_cell.length_c   1.000
_cell.angle_alpha   90.00
_cell.angle_beta   90.00
_cell.angle_gamma   90.00
#
_symmetry.space_group_name_H-M   'P 1'
#
loop_
_entity.id
_entity.type
_entity.pdbx_description
1 polymer ?
#
loop_
_entity_poly.entity_id
_entity_poly.type
_entity_poly.pdbx_seq_one_letter_code
_entity_poly.pdbx_strand_id
1 'polypeptide(L)'
;MITIRTSILTAGVTALALSASAGAQTWSADPTFGSVNLNAGFTPDPYRVDVSAGGSISAQSRFSDCRGYIADAPDFRVHYSAGSLPLYIGVDADAD
;
A
#
# COMPACT_ATOMS: atom_id res chain seq x y z
N MET A 1 -57.83 -34.43 16.46
CA MET A 1 -57.27 -34.74 15.12
C MET A 1 -57.21 -33.42 14.37
N ILE A 2 -56.10 -32.84 13.93
CA ILE A 2 -54.78 -33.36 13.55
C ILE A 2 -53.73 -32.24 13.78
N THR A 3 -52.57 -32.62 14.30
CA THR A 3 -51.38 -31.78 14.45
C THR A 3 -50.56 -31.85 13.16
N ILE A 4 -50.13 -30.72 12.59
CA ILE A 4 -49.16 -30.72 11.48
C ILE A 4 -47.86 -30.10 11.97
N ARG A 5 -46.83 -30.94 12.10
CA ARG A 5 -45.43 -30.56 12.37
C ARG A 5 -44.72 -30.43 11.03
N THR A 6 -44.37 -29.21 10.64
CA THR A 6 -43.62 -28.97 9.40
C THR A 6 -42.13 -28.91 9.72
N SER A 7 -41.43 -30.03 9.52
CA SER A 7 -39.97 -30.09 9.63
C SER A 7 -39.34 -29.52 8.35
N ILE A 8 -38.66 -28.38 8.46
CA ILE A 8 -37.90 -27.81 7.34
C ILE A 8 -36.45 -28.27 7.49
N LEU A 9 -36.03 -29.19 6.62
CA LEU A 9 -34.64 -29.57 6.41
C LEU A 9 -33.97 -28.47 5.59
N THR A 10 -33.30 -27.53 6.24
CA THR A 10 -32.46 -26.52 5.56
C THR A 10 -31.14 -27.16 5.13
N ALA A 11 -30.99 -27.38 3.82
CA ALA A 11 -29.75 -27.77 3.19
C ALA A 11 -28.69 -26.68 3.38
N GLY A 12 -27.55 -27.03 3.97
CA GLY A 12 -26.42 -26.13 4.18
C GLY A 12 -25.73 -25.79 2.87
N VAL A 13 -25.95 -24.58 2.36
CA VAL A 13 -25.15 -24.01 1.28
C VAL A 13 -23.86 -23.47 1.90
N THR A 14 -22.76 -24.21 1.78
CA THR A 14 -21.42 -23.68 2.08
C THR A 14 -21.03 -22.70 0.98
N ALA A 15 -21.20 -21.40 1.24
CA ALA A 15 -20.71 -20.36 0.35
C ALA A 15 -19.18 -20.37 0.33
N LEU A 16 -18.58 -20.69 -0.82
CA LEU A 16 -17.17 -20.43 -1.05
C LEU A 16 -16.99 -18.91 -1.12
N ALA A 17 -16.33 -18.33 -0.11
CA ALA A 17 -15.93 -16.93 -0.16
C ALA A 17 -14.86 -16.76 -1.24
N LEU A 18 -15.20 -16.07 -2.34
CA LEU A 18 -14.20 -15.59 -3.28
C LEU A 18 -13.51 -14.38 -2.65
N SER A 19 -12.28 -14.57 -2.19
CA SER A 19 -11.42 -13.46 -1.80
C SER A 19 -11.04 -12.68 -3.06
N ALA A 20 -11.64 -11.51 -3.27
CA ALA A 20 -11.14 -10.57 -4.27
C ALA A 20 -9.78 -10.05 -3.79
N SER A 21 -8.73 -10.29 -4.57
CA SER A 21 -7.42 -9.70 -4.31
C SER A 21 -7.51 -8.19 -4.44
N ALA A 22 -7.30 -7.45 -3.35
CA ALA A 22 -7.09 -6.01 -3.43
C ALA A 22 -5.83 -5.76 -4.27
N GLY A 23 -5.96 -5.03 -5.37
CA GLY A 23 -4.81 -4.62 -6.17
C GLY A 23 -4.02 -3.55 -5.41
N ALA A 24 -2.90 -3.91 -4.82
CA ALA A 24 -1.93 -2.97 -4.26
C ALA A 24 -0.94 -2.48 -5.36
N GLN A 25 -0.10 -1.51 -5.00
CA GLN A 25 1.05 -1.10 -5.81
C GLN A 25 2.13 -2.19 -5.84
N THR A 26 2.92 -2.22 -6.91
CA THR A 26 4.03 -3.16 -7.08
C THR A 26 5.31 -2.61 -6.44
N TRP A 27 5.49 -2.81 -5.13
CA TRP A 27 6.66 -2.29 -4.40
C TRP A 27 8.02 -2.78 -4.95
N SER A 28 8.04 -3.94 -5.61
CA SER A 28 9.24 -4.55 -6.21
C SER A 28 9.58 -4.01 -7.60
N ALA A 29 8.70 -3.22 -8.23
CA ALA A 29 8.99 -2.57 -9.51
C ALA A 29 10.15 -1.58 -9.38
N ASP A 30 10.81 -1.24 -10.49
CA ASP A 30 11.92 -0.30 -10.46
C ASP A 30 11.46 1.11 -10.02
N PRO A 31 12.14 1.74 -9.05
CA PRO A 31 11.73 3.05 -8.55
C PRO A 31 12.02 4.16 -9.56
N THR A 32 11.11 5.14 -9.67
CA THR A 32 11.18 6.18 -10.71
C THR A 32 12.34 7.16 -10.53
N PHE A 33 12.61 7.55 -9.28
CA PHE A 33 13.65 8.53 -8.90
C PHE A 33 14.90 7.85 -8.34
N GLY A 34 15.00 6.52 -8.46
CA GLY A 34 16.19 5.75 -8.11
C GLY A 34 16.15 5.12 -6.71
N SER A 35 17.33 4.74 -6.22
CA SER A 35 17.49 4.06 -4.95
C SER A 35 18.82 4.37 -4.27
N VAL A 36 18.89 4.13 -2.96
CA VAL A 36 20.10 4.33 -2.15
C VAL A 36 20.27 3.23 -1.10
N ASN A 37 21.53 2.89 -0.80
CA ASN A 37 21.90 2.08 0.35
C ASN A 37 22.45 2.98 1.45
N LEU A 38 21.79 3.00 2.62
CA LEU A 38 22.19 3.78 3.78
C LEU A 38 22.47 2.86 4.97
N ASN A 39 23.49 3.20 5.75
CA ASN A 39 23.74 2.57 7.06
C ASN A 39 23.48 3.62 8.14
N ALA A 40 23.06 3.20 9.34
CA ALA A 40 22.89 4.12 10.46
C ALA A 40 24.13 5.00 10.67
N GLY A 41 23.92 6.31 10.84
CA GLY A 41 24.99 7.31 10.89
C GLY A 41 25.50 7.76 9.50
N PHE A 42 24.69 7.64 8.46
CA PHE A 42 25.03 8.08 7.10
C PHE A 42 25.30 9.59 7.01
N THR A 43 26.01 10.00 5.96
CA THR A 43 26.28 11.41 5.65
C THR A 43 26.11 11.62 4.15
N PRO A 44 25.44 12.70 3.70
CA PRO A 44 24.76 13.70 4.50
C PRO A 44 23.48 13.16 5.16
N ASP A 45 23.17 13.65 6.37
CA ASP A 45 21.88 13.46 7.05
C ASP A 45 21.23 14.85 7.26
N PRO A 46 20.12 15.17 6.57
CA PRO A 46 19.30 14.28 5.72
C PRO A 46 19.90 14.01 4.34
N TYR A 47 19.68 12.80 3.83
CA TYR A 47 19.83 12.48 2.40
C TYR A 47 18.58 12.95 1.66
N ARG A 48 18.74 13.79 0.64
CA ARG A 48 17.64 14.47 -0.07
C ARG A 48 17.56 14.02 -1.53
N VAL A 49 16.34 13.84 -2.00
CA VAL A 49 16.01 13.53 -3.40
C VAL A 49 14.77 14.32 -3.77
N ASP A 50 14.83 15.03 -4.90
CA ASP A 50 13.67 15.70 -5.46
C ASP A 50 12.84 14.68 -6.24
N VAL A 51 11.55 14.58 -5.91
CA VAL A 51 10.59 13.68 -6.55
C VAL A 51 9.37 14.46 -6.99
N SER A 52 8.65 13.93 -7.98
CA SER A 52 7.34 14.44 -8.36
C SER A 52 6.28 13.44 -7.92
N ALA A 53 5.38 13.88 -7.04
CA ALA A 53 4.26 13.05 -6.59
C ALA A 53 3.20 12.88 -7.69
N GLY A 54 2.51 11.74 -7.69
CA GLY A 54 1.41 11.49 -8.61
C GLY A 54 1.50 10.13 -9.29
N GLY A 55 0.90 10.02 -10.47
CA GLY A 55 0.96 8.86 -11.35
C GLY A 55 -0.29 8.72 -12.21
N SER A 56 -0.45 7.56 -12.85
CA SER A 56 -1.59 7.30 -13.75
C SER A 56 -2.77 6.63 -13.06
N ILE A 57 -2.61 6.14 -11.83
CA ILE A 57 -3.64 5.40 -11.10
C ILE A 57 -4.42 6.38 -10.23
N SER A 58 -5.74 6.47 -10.43
CA SER A 58 -6.61 7.20 -9.52
C SER A 58 -6.63 6.52 -8.14
N ALA A 59 -6.25 7.24 -7.08
CA ALA A 59 -6.21 6.68 -5.73
C ALA A 59 -7.60 6.23 -5.25
N GLN A 60 -8.64 6.96 -5.64
CA GLN A 60 -10.05 6.65 -5.38
C GLN A 60 -10.47 5.29 -5.93
N SER A 61 -9.81 4.81 -7.00
CA SER A 61 -10.10 3.50 -7.59
C SER A 61 -9.64 2.33 -6.72
N ARG A 62 -8.75 2.57 -5.74
CA ARG A 62 -8.19 1.56 -4.83
C ARG A 62 -8.57 1.81 -3.38
N PHE A 63 -8.71 3.07 -2.98
CA PHE A 63 -9.00 3.48 -1.61
C PHE A 63 -10.07 4.57 -1.63
N SER A 64 -11.27 4.28 -1.10
CA SER A 64 -12.44 5.18 -1.19
C SER A 64 -12.19 6.59 -0.64
N ASP A 65 -11.31 6.68 0.35
CA ASP A 65 -11.07 7.91 1.10
C ASP A 65 -9.83 8.67 0.61
N CYS A 66 -9.03 8.07 -0.28
CA CYS A 66 -7.88 8.74 -0.87
C CYS A 66 -8.30 9.60 -2.06
N ARG A 67 -7.56 10.69 -2.30
CA ARG A 67 -7.75 11.57 -3.46
C ARG A 67 -6.45 11.71 -4.23
N GLY A 68 -6.54 12.21 -5.46
CA GLY A 68 -5.41 12.38 -6.36
C GLY A 68 -5.02 11.09 -7.09
N TYR A 69 -3.78 11.06 -7.53
CA TYR A 69 -3.22 10.02 -8.37
C TYR A 69 -1.93 9.45 -7.75
N ILE A 70 -1.68 8.17 -7.99
CA ILE A 70 -0.49 7.44 -7.53
C ILE A 70 0.14 6.67 -8.69
N ALA A 71 1.44 6.41 -8.59
CA ALA A 71 2.16 5.53 -9.51
C ALA A 71 1.95 4.05 -9.11
N ASP A 72 2.25 3.10 -9.99
CA ASP A 72 2.28 1.68 -9.55
C ASP A 72 3.61 1.33 -8.87
N ALA A 73 4.72 1.81 -9.44
CA ALA A 73 6.06 1.63 -8.91
C ALA A 73 6.36 2.63 -7.77
N PRO A 74 7.33 2.34 -6.89
CA PRO A 74 7.78 3.31 -5.90
C PRO A 74 8.38 4.57 -6.55
N ASP A 75 8.25 5.71 -5.87
CA ASP A 75 8.97 6.91 -6.28
C ASP A 75 10.47 6.76 -6.02
N PHE A 76 10.86 6.40 -4.80
CA PHE A 76 12.25 6.21 -4.39
C PHE A 76 12.40 5.00 -3.48
N ARG A 77 13.53 4.30 -3.54
CA ARG A 77 13.81 3.12 -2.70
C ARG A 77 15.00 3.33 -1.78
N VAL A 78 14.81 3.07 -0.48
CA VAL A 78 15.87 3.09 0.52
C VAL A 78 16.14 1.68 1.02
N HIS A 79 17.37 1.21 0.86
CA HIS A 79 17.89 0.01 1.51
C HIS A 79 18.66 0.44 2.76
N TYR A 80 18.07 0.26 3.95
CA TYR A 80 18.64 0.75 5.20
C TYR A 80 19.18 -0.39 6.08
N SER A 81 20.44 -0.28 6.48
CA SER A 81 21.04 -1.11 7.54
C SER A 81 20.94 -0.37 8.88
N ALA A 82 20.13 -0.90 9.79
CA ALA A 82 19.89 -0.30 11.10
C ALA A 82 21.10 -0.39 12.05
N GLY A 83 21.17 0.57 12.96
CA GLY A 83 22.13 0.64 14.07
C GLY A 83 21.40 1.06 15.35
N SER A 84 22.05 1.82 16.22
CA SER A 84 21.45 2.30 17.49
C SER A 84 20.58 3.56 17.34
N LEU A 85 20.59 4.21 16.18
CA LEU A 85 19.88 5.46 15.91
C LEU A 85 18.57 5.19 15.13
N PRO A 86 17.49 5.97 15.38
CA PRO A 86 16.25 5.88 14.61
C PRO A 86 16.45 6.40 13.18
N LEU A 87 15.63 5.89 12.24
CA LEU A 87 15.51 6.44 10.88
C LEU A 87 14.25 7.31 10.82
N TYR A 88 14.41 8.56 10.36
CA TYR A 88 13.29 9.44 10.03
C TYR A 88 13.18 9.57 8.50
N ILE A 89 11.95 9.49 8.00
CA ILE A 89 11.61 9.75 6.59
C ILE A 89 10.59 10.88 6.61
N GLY A 90 10.86 11.92 5.83
CA GLY A 90 10.00 13.08 5.70
C GLY A 90 9.88 13.50 4.24
N VAL A 91 8.81 14.22 3.95
CA VAL A 91 8.56 14.86 2.67
C VAL A 91 8.30 16.34 2.93
N ASP A 92 8.78 17.18 2.04
CA ASP A 92 8.56 18.62 2.03
C ASP A 92 8.04 18.96 0.63
N ALA A 93 7.00 19.78 0.55
CA ALA A 93 6.34 20.12 -0.71
C ALA A 93 6.04 21.62 -0.75
N ASP A 94 6.35 22.24 -1.89
CA ASP A 94 6.06 23.66 -2.13
C ASP A 94 4.58 23.92 -2.49
N ALA A 95 3.80 22.86 -2.70
CA ALA A 95 2.40 22.91 -3.10
C ALA A 95 1.59 21.75 -2.49
N ASP A 96 0.27 21.95 -2.44
CA ASP A 96 -0.72 20.99 -1.91
C ASP A 96 -1.01 19.81 -2.87
#